data_AF-A0A7K0CW27-F1
#
_entry.id   AF-A0A7K0CW27-F1
#
_cell.length_a   1.000
_cell.length_b   1.000
_cell.length_c   1.000
_cell.angle_alpha   90.00
_cell.angle_beta   90.00
_cell.angle_gamma   90.00
#
_symmetry.space_group_name_H-M   'P 1'
#
loop_
_entity.id
_entity.type
_entity.pdbx_description
1 polymer ?
#
loop_
_entity_poly.entity_id
_entity_poly.type
_entity_poly.pdbx_seq_one_letter_code
_entity_poly.pdbx_strand_id
1 'polypeptide(L)'
;MEAAALAVGWQYRVLRPPDPVLAANLGWLAGYRHPRYRGAELSGRVIEAFRRPRPLIEGVRELGDPLEVLPVVFHALWTGVLSAPLDKPLHERVVVTVGRAGRGLS
;
A
#
# COMPACT_ATOMS: atom_id res chain seq x y z
N MET A 1 -29.57 4.96 10.93
CA MET A 1 -28.23 5.53 11.21
C MET A 1 -28.01 6.86 10.50
N GLU A 2 -28.33 6.98 9.21
CA GLU A 2 -28.23 8.24 8.44
C GLU A 2 -29.00 9.42 9.07
N ALA A 3 -30.25 9.21 9.49
CA ALA A 3 -31.06 10.24 10.15
C ALA A 3 -30.45 10.75 11.48
N ALA A 4 -29.68 9.93 12.19
CA ALA A 4 -29.01 10.32 13.43
C ALA A 4 -27.71 11.12 13.16
N ALA A 5 -26.98 10.79 12.09
CA ALA A 5 -25.78 11.52 11.68
C ALA A 5 -26.11 12.92 11.14
N LEU A 6 -27.18 13.04 10.35
CA LEU A 6 -27.67 14.33 9.86
C LEU A 6 -28.14 15.26 11.00
N ALA A 7 -28.75 14.70 12.04
CA ALA A 7 -29.22 15.47 13.21
C ALA A 7 -28.09 16.14 14.01
N VAL A 8 -26.86 15.65 13.89
CA VAL A 8 -25.66 16.24 14.52
C VAL A 8 -24.73 16.94 13.52
N GLY A 9 -25.21 17.18 12.29
CA GLY A 9 -24.46 17.88 11.24
C GLY A 9 -23.35 17.06 10.57
N TRP A 10 -23.32 15.74 10.75
CA TRP A 10 -22.35 14.87 10.10
C TRP A 10 -22.81 14.48 8.70
N GLN A 11 -21.90 14.61 7.73
CA GLN A 11 -22.12 14.10 6.39
C GLN A 11 -22.03 12.58 6.40
N TYR A 12 -23.14 11.91 6.09
CA TYR A 12 -23.20 10.47 5.91
C TYR A 12 -23.11 10.13 4.42
N ARG A 13 -22.24 9.18 4.07
CA ARG A 13 -22.20 8.60 2.72
C ARG A 13 -21.96 7.11 2.83
N VAL A 14 -22.91 6.33 2.32
CA VAL A 14 -22.68 4.89 2.08
C VAL A 14 -21.72 4.77 0.91
N LEU A 15 -20.53 4.23 1.17
CA LEU A 15 -19.59 3.89 0.10
C LEU A 15 -20.05 2.60 -0.57
N ARG A 16 -20.02 2.59 -1.90
CA ARG A 16 -20.20 1.34 -2.66
C ARG A 16 -19.03 0.40 -2.36
N PRO A 17 -19.22 -0.93 -2.45
CA PRO A 17 -18.12 -1.87 -2.40
C PRO A 17 -17.01 -1.47 -3.39
N PRO A 18 -15.73 -1.63 -3.02
CA PRO A 18 -14.63 -1.34 -3.93
C PRO A 18 -14.69 -2.20 -5.18
N ASP A 19 -14.05 -1.72 -6.25
CA ASP A 19 -13.85 -2.53 -7.46
C ASP A 19 -13.29 -3.92 -7.11
N PRO A 20 -13.76 -5.02 -7.71
CA PRO A 20 -13.32 -6.36 -7.34
C PRO A 20 -11.80 -6.57 -7.39
N VAL A 21 -11.09 -5.93 -8.32
CA VAL A 21 -9.63 -6.03 -8.43
C VAL A 21 -8.96 -5.31 -7.26
N LEU A 22 -9.44 -4.12 -6.93
CA LEU A 22 -8.98 -3.38 -5.75
C LEU A 22 -9.25 -4.18 -4.46
N ALA A 23 -10.45 -4.76 -4.34
CA ALA A 23 -10.82 -5.60 -3.20
C ALA A 23 -9.89 -6.82 -3.06
N ALA A 24 -9.58 -7.50 -4.17
CA ALA A 24 -8.68 -8.65 -4.20
C ALA A 24 -7.25 -8.26 -3.81
N ASN A 25 -6.71 -7.19 -4.38
CA ASN A 25 -5.37 -6.70 -4.07
C ASN A 25 -5.26 -6.28 -2.60
N LEU A 26 -6.24 -5.54 -2.07
CA LEU A 26 -6.25 -5.14 -0.66
C LEU A 26 -6.43 -6.34 0.27
N GLY A 27 -7.32 -7.28 -0.07
CA GLY A 27 -7.51 -8.52 0.69
C GLY A 27 -6.23 -9.35 0.77
N TRP A 28 -5.48 -9.42 -0.33
CA TRP A 28 -4.19 -10.10 -0.37
C TRP A 28 -3.10 -9.33 0.41
N LEU A 29 -2.97 -8.01 0.20
CA LEU A 29 -2.02 -7.15 0.93
C LEU A 29 -2.27 -7.13 2.44
N ALA A 30 -3.52 -7.32 2.87
CA ALA A 30 -3.86 -7.41 4.29
C ALA A 30 -3.12 -8.55 5.00
N GLY A 31 -2.64 -9.58 4.28
CA GLY A 31 -1.76 -10.62 4.83
C GLY A 31 -0.44 -10.08 5.38
N TYR A 32 0.00 -8.90 4.92
CA TYR A 32 1.25 -8.24 5.30
C TYR A 32 1.06 -7.09 6.31
N ARG A 33 -0.11 -6.96 6.94
CA ARG A 33 -0.41 -5.87 7.90
C ARG A 33 0.38 -5.92 9.21
N HIS A 34 0.95 -7.09 9.56
CA HIS A 34 1.59 -7.29 10.86
C HIS A 34 2.94 -6.55 10.96
N PRO A 35 3.26 -5.86 12.08
CA PRO A 35 4.53 -5.12 12.25
C PRO A 35 5.81 -5.94 12.07
N ARG A 36 5.72 -7.27 12.14
CA ARG A 36 6.85 -8.18 11.84
C ARG A 36 7.43 -7.97 10.44
N TYR A 37 6.60 -7.51 9.50
CA TYR A 37 7.00 -7.23 8.13
C TYR A 37 7.53 -5.81 7.93
N ARG A 38 7.66 -5.00 8.99
CA ARG A 38 8.23 -3.64 8.89
C ARG A 38 9.65 -3.66 8.36
N GLY A 39 10.42 -4.73 8.63
CA GLY A 39 11.81 -4.86 8.17
C GLY A 39 12.64 -3.65 8.62
N ALA A 40 12.83 -3.49 9.93
CA ALA A 40 13.42 -2.28 10.53
C ALA A 40 14.75 -1.87 9.88
N GLU A 41 15.60 -2.83 9.52
CA GLU A 41 16.87 -2.58 8.84
C GLU A 41 16.73 -2.23 7.34
N LEU A 42 15.67 -2.72 6.69
CA LEU A 42 15.42 -2.54 5.26
C LEU A 42 14.59 -1.29 4.94
N SER A 43 13.83 -0.76 5.90
CA SER A 43 12.84 0.30 5.69
C SER A 43 13.40 1.53 4.94
N GLY A 44 14.58 2.03 5.34
CA GLY A 44 15.20 3.17 4.66
C GLY A 44 15.68 2.84 3.24
N ARG A 45 16.24 1.64 3.05
CA ARG A 45 16.70 1.15 1.74
C ARG A 45 15.53 0.95 0.77
N VAL A 46 14.40 0.45 1.26
CA VAL A 46 13.16 0.29 0.47
C VAL A 46 12.69 1.64 -0.08
N ILE A 47 12.67 2.68 0.75
CA ILE A 47 12.30 4.03 0.29
C ILE A 47 13.25 4.52 -0.80
N GLU A 48 14.56 4.36 -0.62
CA GLU A 48 15.53 4.80 -1.62
C GLU A 48 15.41 4.02 -2.94
N ALA A 49 15.27 2.68 -2.87
CA ALA A 49 15.14 1.82 -4.05
C ALA A 49 13.94 2.17 -4.94
N PHE A 50 12.86 2.71 -4.35
CA PHE A 50 11.63 3.14 -5.03
C PHE A 50 11.45 4.66 -5.09
N ARG A 51 12.51 5.45 -4.82
CA ARG A 51 12.46 6.91 -4.90
C ARG A 51 12.12 7.41 -6.30
N ARG A 52 12.49 6.62 -7.32
CA ARG A 52 12.04 6.78 -8.71
C ARG A 52 11.05 5.67 -9.06
N PRO A 53 9.94 5.97 -9.75
CA PRO A 53 9.00 4.95 -10.19
C PRO A 53 9.70 3.86 -11.02
N ARG A 54 9.49 2.60 -10.66
CA ARG A 54 10.10 1.45 -11.36
C ARG A 54 9.31 0.16 -11.14
N PRO A 55 9.54 -0.90 -11.94
CA PRO A 55 8.93 -2.21 -11.70
C PRO A 55 9.27 -2.79 -10.31
N LEU A 56 8.27 -3.34 -9.63
CA LEU A 56 8.39 -3.93 -8.28
C LEU A 56 9.57 -4.90 -8.17
N ILE A 57 9.70 -5.83 -9.12
CA ILE A 57 10.72 -6.87 -9.09
C ILE A 57 12.15 -6.33 -9.20
N GLU A 58 12.34 -5.21 -9.89
CA GLU A 58 13.66 -4.60 -10.00
C GLU A 58 14.12 -4.01 -8.67
N GLY A 59 13.25 -3.26 -7.98
CA GLY A 59 13.56 -2.75 -6.65
C GLY A 59 13.76 -3.87 -5.62
N VAL A 60 12.97 -4.94 -5.70
CA VAL A 60 13.12 -6.12 -4.83
C VAL A 60 14.49 -6.79 -5.03
N ARG A 61 14.90 -7.05 -6.27
CA ARG A 61 16.19 -7.69 -6.58
C ARG A 61 17.38 -6.83 -6.20
N GLU A 62 17.26 -5.51 -6.25
CA GLU A 62 18.31 -4.58 -5.83
C GLU A 62 18.51 -4.58 -4.30
N LEU A 63 17.44 -4.82 -3.54
CA LEU A 63 17.48 -4.84 -2.08
C LEU A 63 18.08 -6.13 -1.51
N GLY A 64 17.89 -7.27 -2.17
CA GLY A 64 18.41 -8.57 -1.73
C GLY A 64 17.60 -9.76 -2.25
N ASP A 65 17.56 -10.84 -1.47
CA ASP A 65 16.78 -12.04 -1.78
C ASP A 65 15.28 -11.70 -1.82
N PRO A 66 14.58 -11.95 -2.95
CA PRO A 66 13.14 -11.73 -3.05
C PRO A 66 12.32 -12.39 -1.94
N LEU A 67 12.69 -13.58 -1.44
CA LEU A 67 11.95 -14.27 -0.39
C LEU A 67 11.99 -13.50 0.95
N GLU A 68 13.06 -12.76 1.21
CA GLU A 68 13.25 -11.95 2.41
C GLU A 68 12.69 -10.54 2.23
N VAL A 69 12.84 -9.96 1.04
CA VAL A 69 12.51 -8.56 0.75
C VAL A 69 11.03 -8.35 0.45
N LEU A 70 10.40 -9.29 -0.28
CA LEU A 70 9.00 -9.14 -0.72
C LEU A 70 8.03 -8.87 0.44
N PRO A 71 8.09 -9.59 1.58
CA PRO A 71 7.21 -9.30 2.70
C PRO A 71 7.31 -7.85 3.21
N VAL A 72 8.51 -7.25 3.20
CA VAL A 72 8.74 -5.86 3.62
C VAL A 72 8.18 -4.87 2.59
N VAL A 73 8.39 -5.12 1.30
CA VAL A 73 7.85 -4.29 0.22
C VAL A 73 6.32 -4.33 0.21
N PHE A 74 5.70 -5.49 0.41
CA PHE A 74 4.24 -5.61 0.50
C PHE A 74 3.68 -4.94 1.77
N HIS A 75 4.40 -5.01 2.90
CA HIS A 75 4.03 -4.22 4.08
C HIS A 75 4.13 -2.72 3.82
N ALA A 76 5.14 -2.27 3.09
CA ALA A 76 5.29 -0.86 2.71
C ALA A 76 4.16 -0.38 1.77
N LEU A 77 3.67 -1.24 0.86
CA LEU A 77 2.48 -0.96 0.06
C LEU A 77 1.21 -0.92 0.92
N TRP A 78 1.04 -1.87 1.85
CA TRP A 78 -0.09 -1.90 2.78
C TRP A 78 -0.18 -0.64 3.66
N THR A 79 0.96 -0.17 4.16
CA THR A 79 1.07 1.01 5.02
C THR A 79 1.09 2.33 4.26
N GLY A 80 1.14 2.29 2.92
CA GLY A 80 1.22 3.48 2.07
C GLY A 80 2.59 4.16 2.03
N VAL A 81 3.63 3.56 2.61
CA VAL A 81 5.03 4.01 2.45
C VAL A 81 5.45 3.90 0.99
N LEU A 82 4.98 2.86 0.30
CA LEU A 82 5.05 2.73 -1.15
C LEU A 82 3.64 2.81 -1.75
N SER A 83 3.57 3.12 -3.04
CA SER A 83 2.34 3.19 -3.81
C SER A 83 2.48 2.48 -5.15
N ALA A 84 1.39 1.85 -5.59
CA ALA A 84 1.22 1.19 -6.87
C ALA A 84 -0.26 1.32 -7.32
N PRO A 85 -0.56 1.20 -8.62
CA PRO A 85 -1.94 1.12 -9.10
C PRO A 85 -2.61 -0.18 -8.65
N LEU A 86 -3.46 -0.10 -7.63
CA LEU A 86 -4.18 -1.26 -7.06
C LEU A 86 -5.54 -1.51 -7.73
N ASP A 87 -5.94 -0.66 -8.68
CA ASP A 87 -7.11 -0.84 -9.55
C ASP A 87 -6.86 -1.85 -10.69
N LYS A 88 -5.63 -2.35 -10.81
CA LYS A 88 -5.20 -3.39 -11.74
C LYS A 88 -4.59 -4.56 -10.97
N PRO A 89 -4.57 -5.78 -11.52
CA PRO A 89 -3.96 -6.92 -10.83
C PRO A 89 -2.53 -6.60 -10.38
N LEU A 90 -2.22 -6.86 -9.12
CA LEU A 90 -0.86 -6.68 -8.61
C LEU A 90 0.05 -7.79 -9.15
N HIS A 91 1.13 -7.41 -9.84
CA HIS A 91 2.11 -8.35 -10.41
C HIS A 91 3.52 -7.78 -10.32
N GLU A 92 4.53 -8.60 -10.59
CA GLU A 92 5.95 -8.27 -10.38
C GLU A 92 6.47 -7.06 -11.19
N ARG A 93 5.78 -6.72 -12.30
CA ARG A 93 6.15 -5.62 -13.20
C ARG A 93 5.36 -4.33 -12.94
N VAL A 94 4.47 -4.34 -11.95
CA VAL A 94 3.73 -3.13 -11.57
C VAL A 94 4.72 -2.03 -11.20
N VAL A 95 4.44 -0.80 -11.63
CA VAL A 95 5.28 0.34 -11.28
C VAL A 95 4.99 0.74 -9.84
N VAL A 96 6.03 0.75 -9.02
CA VAL A 96 6.03 1.14 -7.61
C VAL A 96 6.85 2.39 -7.43
N THR A 97 6.40 3.28 -6.55
CA THR A 97 7.09 4.50 -6.14
C THR A 97 6.87 4.74 -4.65
N VAL A 98 7.65 5.63 -4.04
CA VAL A 98 7.35 6.14 -2.69
C VAL A 98 5.94 6.74 -2.67
N GLY A 99 5.15 6.34 -1.67
CA GLY A 99 3.81 6.88 -1.45
C GLY A 99 3.88 8.36 -1.10
N ARG A 100 2.87 9.12 -1.51
CA ARG A 100 2.73 10.49 -1.00
C ARG A 100 2.42 10.36 0.49
N ALA A 101 3.40 10.65 1.35
CA ALA A 101 3.14 10.88 2.76
C ALA A 101 1.91 11.79 2.84
N GLY A 102 0.85 11.33 3.51
CA GLY A 102 -0.38 12.08 3.62
C GLY A 102 -0.01 13.48 4.10
N ARG A 103 -0.11 14.48 3.22
CA ARG A 103 -0.15 15.87 3.68
C ARG A 103 -1.30 15.88 4.67
N GLY A 104 -0.96 16.19 5.91
CA GLY A 104 -1.92 16.32 7.00
C GLY A 104 -3.12 17.11 6.48
N LEU A 105 -4.29 16.59 6.80
CA LEU A 105 -5.51 17.37 6.78
C LEU A 105 -5.27 18.59 7.69
N SER A 106 -4.99 19.74 7.09
CA SER A 106 -5.24 21.05 7.69
C SER A 106 -6.72 21.39 7.53
#